data_AF-A0A7C6WM66-F1
#
_entry.id   AF-A0A7C6WM66-F1
#
_cell.length_a   1.000
_cell.length_b   1.000
_cell.length_c   1.000
_cell.angle_alpha   90.00
_cell.angle_beta   90.00
_cell.angle_gamma   90.00
#
_symmetry.space_group_name_H-M   'P 1'
#
loop_
_entity.id
_entity.type
_entity.pdbx_description
1 polymer ?
#
loop_
_entity_poly.entity_id
_entity_poly.type
_entity_poly.pdbx_seq_one_letter_code
_entity_poly.pdbx_strand_id
1 'polypeptide(L)'
;IKIKDKIYTSLIEVIDTTAPMAESVDYTAMKDEDVAPEIFISNIVDSSSVSMKFKETPDTSIIGDQELVIILEDASDNVTELKAKLTIVDILNSITLEAGFIPQLTTRDFVKDEGQDVSFVTDLSTLDMSKPASHIIQLNINGTIKNAGIQILDTIAPKATVVNQELWIGDTIEADAFVTDIVDKTDVQTSFVETPDFTRMGEQELRIVLEDEGGNISELDAVLTIAEDEEAPTIAGVKDRTIYIGETLSYRQGISVIDNRDKEVELQIDSSSVNLKKEGKYKVIYTAEDKSGNKAEKVASITVETLSVSRETLNKLIDGVLDKIVNDNMTLKEKAKKIYTWTKGNIGYTGSSDKSDWMAEAYRGFKNGVGDCFTYYAVSKAMLDREGIPNIDLTRLGGTTRHYWSLIDVGEGWYHYDSCPNKDKKESFYMTESEVEALTESRGKNYYVYDKTLIDVTPAE
;
A
#
# COMPACT_ATOMS: atom_id res chain seq x y z
N ILE A 1 10.24 24.70 106.60
CA ILE A 1 9.44 25.48 107.57
C ILE A 1 10.33 25.82 108.77
N LYS A 2 10.48 27.10 109.16
CA LYS A 2 11.34 27.52 110.28
C LYS A 2 10.49 27.91 111.48
N ILE A 3 10.67 27.25 112.62
CA ILE A 3 9.98 27.55 113.89
C ILE A 3 11.07 27.74 114.97
N LYS A 4 11.19 28.95 115.50
CA LYS A 4 12.32 29.39 116.35
C LYS A 4 13.67 29.15 115.64
N ASP A 5 14.65 28.53 116.31
CA ASP A 5 16.01 28.32 115.79
C ASP A 5 16.23 26.96 115.10
N LYS A 6 15.17 26.18 114.87
CA LYS A 6 15.24 24.89 114.16
C LYS A 6 14.55 24.96 112.80
N ILE A 7 15.25 24.42 111.79
CA ILE A 7 14.73 24.24 110.43
C ILE A 7 14.11 22.85 110.35
N TYR A 8 12.84 22.79 109.98
CA TYR A 8 12.13 21.55 109.69
C TYR A 8 11.91 21.45 108.19
N THR A 9 12.27 20.32 107.61
CA THR A 9 11.93 19.99 106.24
C THR A 9 10.50 19.47 106.23
N SER A 10 9.62 20.13 105.47
CA SER A 10 8.31 19.58 105.17
C SER A 10 8.38 19.01 103.76
N LEU A 11 8.01 17.76 103.60
CA LEU A 11 7.79 17.17 102.29
C LEU A 11 6.40 17.64 101.83
N ILE A 12 6.32 18.16 100.61
CA ILE A 12 5.05 18.30 99.90
C ILE A 12 5.09 17.22 98.83
N GLU A 13 4.28 16.19 99.00
CA GLU A 13 4.04 15.20 97.95
C GLU A 13 2.83 15.70 97.15
N VAL A 14 3.05 15.97 95.87
CA VAL A 14 1.96 16.16 94.91
C VAL A 14 1.71 14.78 94.33
N ILE A 15 0.65 14.14 94.80
CA ILE A 15 0.23 12.80 94.38
C ILE A 15 -0.99 12.99 93.49
N ASP A 16 -0.99 12.34 92.33
CA ASP A 16 -2.22 12.23 91.54
C ASP A 16 -3.18 11.31 92.28
N THR A 17 -4.35 11.83 92.65
CA THR A 17 -5.38 11.06 93.34
C THR A 17 -6.61 10.84 92.46
N THR A 18 -6.54 11.24 91.20
CA THR A 18 -7.65 11.16 90.25
C THR A 18 -7.38 10.07 89.25
N ALA A 19 -8.36 9.17 89.07
CA ALA A 19 -8.26 8.15 88.05
C ALA A 19 -8.44 8.75 86.65
N PRO A 20 -7.83 8.15 85.62
CA PRO A 20 -7.89 8.65 84.25
C PRO A 20 -9.32 8.59 83.73
N MET A 21 -9.76 9.64 83.02
CA MET A 21 -11.06 9.67 82.35
C MET A 21 -10.87 9.41 80.86
N ALA A 22 -11.74 8.62 80.25
CA ALA A 22 -11.76 8.40 78.80
C ALA A 22 -13.15 7.97 78.33
N GLU A 23 -13.34 7.93 77.02
CA GLU A 23 -14.55 7.44 76.37
C GLU A 23 -14.29 6.10 75.68
N SER A 24 -15.21 5.15 75.85
CA SER A 24 -15.16 3.85 75.19
C SER A 24 -15.63 3.95 73.74
N VAL A 25 -14.94 3.26 72.85
CA VAL A 25 -15.24 3.15 71.42
C VAL A 25 -15.43 1.67 71.09
N ASP A 26 -16.52 1.34 70.41
CA ASP A 26 -16.75 0.00 69.90
C ASP A 26 -15.90 -0.24 68.65
N TYR A 27 -15.43 -1.48 68.46
CA TYR A 27 -14.57 -1.84 67.34
C TYR A 27 -15.07 -3.08 66.62
N THR A 28 -14.94 -3.09 65.29
CA THR A 28 -15.16 -4.30 64.48
C THR A 28 -13.84 -4.86 63.99
N ALA A 29 -13.52 -6.09 64.39
CA ALA A 29 -12.31 -6.81 63.99
C ALA A 29 -12.62 -7.91 62.96
N MET A 30 -11.67 -8.18 62.09
CA MET A 30 -11.65 -9.40 61.30
C MET A 30 -11.38 -10.59 62.23
N LYS A 31 -11.89 -11.75 61.85
CA LYS A 31 -11.51 -13.01 62.48
C LYS A 31 -9.98 -13.18 62.50
N ASP A 32 -9.46 -13.58 63.65
CA ASP A 32 -8.03 -13.77 63.93
C ASP A 32 -7.18 -12.48 63.86
N GLU A 33 -7.81 -11.30 63.81
CA GLU A 33 -7.11 -10.01 63.89
C GLU A 33 -6.51 -9.81 65.29
N ASP A 34 -5.28 -9.28 65.34
CA ASP A 34 -4.67 -8.85 66.59
C ASP A 34 -5.19 -7.45 66.95
N VAL A 35 -5.88 -7.35 68.09
CA VAL A 35 -6.54 -6.11 68.53
C VAL A 35 -5.84 -5.56 69.77
N ALA A 36 -5.47 -4.29 69.71
CA ALA A 36 -4.79 -3.59 70.81
C ALA A 36 -5.80 -2.81 71.67
N PRO A 37 -5.62 -2.69 73.00
CA PRO A 37 -6.60 -2.04 73.88
C PRO A 37 -6.81 -0.56 73.57
N GLU A 38 -5.83 0.10 72.96
CA GLU A 38 -5.87 1.51 72.57
C GLU A 38 -6.97 1.83 71.57
N ILE A 39 -7.38 0.87 70.72
CA ILE A 39 -8.39 1.10 69.68
C ILE A 39 -9.80 1.31 70.26
N PHE A 40 -10.02 0.86 71.49
CA PHE A 40 -11.32 0.94 72.17
C PHE A 40 -11.46 2.19 73.03
N ILE A 41 -10.45 3.08 73.04
CA ILE A 41 -10.40 4.22 73.96
C ILE A 41 -10.17 5.51 73.16
N SER A 42 -10.94 6.55 73.49
CA SER A 42 -10.76 7.89 72.95
C SER A 42 -10.86 8.94 74.06
N ASN A 43 -10.44 10.18 73.76
CA ASN A 43 -10.60 11.33 74.67
C ASN A 43 -10.03 11.11 76.09
N ILE A 44 -8.82 10.54 76.18
CA ILE A 44 -8.14 10.33 77.46
C ILE A 44 -7.78 11.68 78.09
N VAL A 45 -8.19 11.89 79.34
CA VAL A 45 -7.91 13.05 80.18
C VAL A 45 -7.35 12.57 81.50
N ASP A 46 -6.08 12.85 81.74
CA ASP A 46 -5.39 12.58 82.99
C ASP A 46 -4.21 13.56 83.18
N SER A 47 -3.76 13.75 84.43
CA SER A 47 -2.60 14.62 84.73
C SER A 47 -1.26 13.87 84.62
N SER A 48 -1.30 12.54 84.50
CA SER A 48 -0.15 11.65 84.36
C SER A 48 -0.28 10.72 83.13
N SER A 49 0.74 9.91 82.87
CA SER A 49 0.72 8.97 81.75
C SER A 49 -0.18 7.78 82.05
N VAL A 50 -1.03 7.41 81.09
CA VAL A 50 -1.99 6.30 81.23
C VAL A 50 -1.51 5.09 80.44
N SER A 51 -1.49 3.93 81.09
CA SER A 51 -1.29 2.62 80.46
C SER A 51 -2.64 1.91 80.26
N MET A 52 -2.74 1.09 79.22
CA MET A 52 -3.96 0.37 78.86
C MET A 52 -3.68 -1.13 78.75
N LYS A 53 -4.59 -1.94 79.28
CA LYS A 53 -4.55 -3.40 79.12
C LYS A 53 -5.96 -3.96 79.10
N PHE A 54 -6.16 -5.07 78.40
CA PHE A 54 -7.39 -5.83 78.57
C PHE A 54 -7.38 -6.52 79.94
N LYS A 55 -8.55 -6.54 80.59
CA LYS A 55 -8.77 -7.34 81.79
C LYS A 55 -8.67 -8.83 81.48
N GLU A 56 -9.21 -9.24 80.33
CA GLU A 56 -9.09 -10.57 79.74
C GLU A 56 -8.78 -10.39 78.24
N THR A 57 -7.80 -11.13 77.73
CA THR A 57 -7.42 -11.06 76.32
C THR A 57 -8.59 -11.52 75.44
N PRO A 58 -9.03 -10.72 74.45
CA PRO A 58 -10.11 -11.12 73.54
C PRO A 58 -9.70 -12.31 72.68
N ASP A 59 -10.66 -13.19 72.38
CA ASP A 59 -10.46 -14.31 71.44
C ASP A 59 -11.04 -13.94 70.08
N THR A 60 -10.20 -13.45 69.17
CA THR A 60 -10.64 -12.98 67.85
C THR A 60 -10.90 -14.12 66.87
N SER A 61 -10.73 -15.38 67.26
CA SER A 61 -11.11 -16.53 66.42
C SER A 61 -12.61 -16.83 66.45
N ILE A 62 -13.33 -16.28 67.44
CA ILE A 62 -14.76 -16.50 67.67
C ILE A 62 -15.57 -15.33 67.09
N ILE A 63 -16.35 -15.62 66.04
CA ILE A 63 -17.24 -14.67 65.37
C ILE A 63 -18.36 -14.21 66.31
N GLY A 64 -18.73 -12.93 66.23
CA GLY A 64 -19.84 -12.33 66.96
C GLY A 64 -19.39 -11.24 67.94
N ASP A 65 -20.30 -10.88 68.83
CA ASP A 65 -20.09 -9.79 69.78
C ASP A 65 -19.46 -10.28 71.09
N GLN A 66 -18.41 -9.58 71.53
CA GLN A 66 -17.74 -9.76 72.81
C GLN A 66 -17.78 -8.45 73.59
N GLU A 67 -18.17 -8.49 74.86
CA GLU A 67 -18.02 -7.35 75.77
C GLU A 67 -16.62 -7.41 76.39
N LEU A 68 -15.81 -6.37 76.17
CA LEU A 68 -14.46 -6.24 76.71
C LEU A 68 -14.44 -5.27 77.87
N VAL A 69 -13.49 -5.49 78.80
CA VAL A 69 -13.16 -4.53 79.86
C VAL A 69 -11.71 -4.10 79.68
N ILE A 70 -11.51 -2.80 79.44
CA ILE A 70 -10.21 -2.16 79.32
C ILE A 70 -9.88 -1.48 80.65
N ILE A 71 -8.70 -1.78 81.18
CA ILE A 71 -8.17 -1.18 82.41
C ILE A 71 -7.23 -0.05 82.00
N LEU A 72 -7.56 1.17 82.41
CA LEU A 72 -6.71 2.35 82.32
C LEU A 72 -6.06 2.54 83.69
N GLU A 73 -4.73 2.60 83.72
CA GLU A 73 -3.94 2.73 84.95
C GLU A 73 -2.93 3.86 84.78
N ASP A 74 -3.03 4.86 85.64
CA ASP A 74 -2.16 6.04 85.62
C ASP A 74 -0.80 5.79 86.31
N ALA A 75 0.08 6.78 86.35
CA ALA A 75 1.42 6.62 86.95
C ALA A 75 1.41 6.55 88.50
N SER A 76 0.27 6.81 89.14
CA SER A 76 0.06 6.78 90.59
C SER A 76 -0.85 5.61 91.01
N ASP A 77 -1.01 4.61 90.14
CA ASP A 77 -1.83 3.41 90.33
C ASP A 77 -3.34 3.68 90.48
N ASN A 78 -3.84 4.84 90.05
CA ASN A 78 -5.27 5.10 89.94
C ASN A 78 -5.84 4.40 88.70
N VAL A 79 -6.99 3.73 88.86
CA VAL A 79 -7.55 2.84 87.84
C VAL A 79 -8.97 3.24 87.43
N THR A 80 -9.22 3.21 86.12
CA THR A 80 -10.56 3.27 85.52
C THR A 80 -10.80 2.03 84.67
N GLU A 81 -11.95 1.37 84.86
CA GLU A 81 -12.40 0.28 83.99
C GLU A 81 -13.47 0.80 83.02
N LEU A 82 -13.26 0.59 81.73
CA LEU A 82 -14.23 0.93 80.68
C LEU A 82 -14.68 -0.33 79.95
N LYS A 83 -15.97 -0.39 79.65
CA LYS A 83 -16.56 -1.45 78.83
C LYS A 83 -16.63 -1.00 77.39
N ALA A 84 -16.24 -1.86 76.46
CA ALA A 84 -16.39 -1.64 75.04
C ALA A 84 -16.87 -2.91 74.34
N LYS A 85 -17.54 -2.75 73.21
CA LYS A 85 -17.97 -3.89 72.39
C LYS A 85 -16.92 -4.17 71.30
N LEU A 86 -16.51 -5.43 71.22
CA LEU A 86 -15.75 -5.97 70.09
C LEU A 86 -16.68 -6.86 69.27
N THR A 87 -16.91 -6.51 68.02
CA THR A 87 -17.63 -7.36 67.06
C THR A 87 -16.61 -8.00 66.13
N ILE A 88 -16.53 -9.33 66.11
CA ILE A 88 -15.68 -10.09 65.20
C ILE A 88 -16.50 -10.53 64.01
N VAL A 89 -16.05 -10.19 62.81
CA VAL A 89 -16.70 -10.55 61.54
C VAL A 89 -15.78 -11.39 60.67
N ASP A 90 -16.36 -12.33 59.93
CA ASP A 90 -15.65 -13.11 58.92
C ASP A 90 -15.76 -12.41 57.55
N ILE A 91 -14.63 -11.90 57.08
CA ILE A 91 -14.50 -11.20 55.80
C ILE A 91 -13.73 -12.11 54.85
N LEU A 92 -14.30 -12.36 53.68
CA LEU A 92 -13.57 -12.94 52.56
C LEU A 92 -12.46 -11.97 52.14
N ASN A 93 -11.22 -12.33 52.49
CA ASN A 93 -10.01 -11.56 52.15
C ASN A 93 -9.92 -11.24 50.66
N SER A 94 -10.38 -12.14 49.79
CA SER A 94 -10.52 -11.86 48.37
C SER A 94 -11.59 -12.72 47.71
N ILE A 95 -12.22 -12.18 46.67
CA ILE A 95 -13.03 -12.95 45.70
C ILE A 95 -12.31 -13.02 44.36
N THR A 96 -12.61 -14.05 43.57
CA THR A 96 -12.09 -14.22 42.21
C THR A 96 -13.22 -14.09 41.20
N LEU A 97 -13.01 -13.31 40.15
CA LEU A 97 -13.95 -13.07 39.06
C LEU A 97 -13.29 -13.33 37.71
N GLU A 98 -14.12 -13.63 36.73
CA GLU A 98 -13.71 -13.85 35.34
C GLU A 98 -13.55 -12.53 34.59
N ALA A 99 -12.46 -12.38 33.82
CA ALA A 99 -12.18 -11.20 33.02
C ALA A 99 -13.31 -10.93 32.00
N GLY A 100 -13.77 -9.67 31.93
CA GLY A 100 -14.85 -9.27 31.04
C GLY A 100 -16.24 -9.79 31.43
N PHE A 101 -16.37 -10.48 32.57
CA PHE A 101 -17.65 -10.77 33.22
C PHE A 101 -17.87 -9.78 34.36
N ILE A 102 -18.90 -8.94 34.24
CA ILE A 102 -19.22 -7.90 35.24
C ILE A 102 -20.44 -8.35 36.05
N PRO A 103 -20.27 -9.03 37.19
CA PRO A 103 -21.38 -9.32 38.08
C PRO A 103 -21.83 -8.07 38.83
N GLN A 104 -23.09 -8.07 39.28
CA GLN A 104 -23.51 -7.11 40.30
C GLN A 104 -22.98 -7.56 41.66
N LEU A 105 -21.83 -7.01 42.05
CA LEU A 105 -21.24 -7.25 43.37
C LEU A 105 -22.05 -6.57 44.47
N THR A 106 -22.19 -7.27 45.57
CA THR A 106 -22.85 -6.83 46.79
C THR A 106 -21.92 -7.03 47.99
N THR A 107 -22.19 -6.34 49.09
CA THR A 107 -21.39 -6.49 50.31
C THR A 107 -21.43 -7.92 50.88
N ARG A 108 -22.48 -8.70 50.56
CA ARG A 108 -22.63 -10.12 50.92
C ARG A 108 -21.65 -11.05 50.19
N ASP A 109 -21.01 -10.58 49.13
CA ASP A 109 -19.96 -11.33 48.45
C ASP A 109 -18.67 -11.33 49.29
N PHE A 110 -18.52 -10.38 50.21
CA PHE A 110 -17.35 -10.21 51.07
C PHE A 110 -17.63 -10.56 52.54
N VAL A 111 -18.79 -10.19 53.07
CA VAL A 111 -19.15 -10.42 54.48
C VAL A 111 -20.37 -11.32 54.54
N LYS A 112 -20.21 -12.53 55.09
CA LYS A 112 -21.31 -13.52 55.19
C LYS A 112 -22.17 -13.37 56.44
N ASP A 113 -21.67 -12.67 57.45
CA ASP A 113 -22.36 -12.48 58.72
C ASP A 113 -23.60 -11.57 58.57
N GLU A 114 -24.77 -12.12 58.90
CA GLU A 114 -26.03 -11.38 58.87
C GLU A 114 -26.15 -10.43 60.08
N GLY A 115 -26.72 -9.24 59.88
CA GLY A 115 -26.99 -8.26 60.94
C GLY A 115 -25.93 -7.16 61.12
N GLN A 116 -24.86 -7.19 60.33
CA GLN A 116 -23.85 -6.11 60.27
C GLN A 116 -24.30 -5.00 59.30
N ASP A 117 -24.01 -3.74 59.63
CA ASP A 117 -24.20 -2.63 58.69
C ASP A 117 -22.95 -2.52 57.81
N VAL A 118 -23.08 -2.96 56.55
CA VAL A 118 -21.97 -3.06 55.60
C VAL A 118 -22.24 -2.23 54.36
N SER A 119 -21.29 -1.36 54.01
CA SER A 119 -21.30 -0.57 52.78
C SER A 119 -19.94 -0.54 52.09
N PHE A 120 -19.93 -0.38 50.76
CA PHE A 120 -18.69 -0.13 50.03
C PHE A 120 -18.25 1.33 50.24
N VAL A 121 -16.99 1.51 50.62
CA VAL A 121 -16.30 2.82 50.60
C VAL A 121 -15.68 3.05 49.23
N THR A 122 -15.10 2.00 48.63
CA THR A 122 -14.57 2.06 47.26
C THR A 122 -15.70 2.06 46.24
N ASP A 123 -15.65 2.99 45.29
CA ASP A 123 -16.55 3.00 44.13
C ASP A 123 -16.16 1.89 43.15
N LEU A 124 -16.91 0.78 43.19
CA LEU A 124 -16.67 -0.39 42.34
C LEU A 124 -16.81 -0.10 40.84
N SER A 125 -17.52 0.96 40.45
CA SER A 125 -17.68 1.33 39.03
C SER A 125 -16.39 1.86 38.40
N THR A 126 -15.41 2.23 39.22
CA THR A 126 -14.10 2.72 38.78
C THR A 126 -13.10 1.60 38.51
N LEU A 127 -13.41 0.37 38.89
CA LEU A 127 -12.51 -0.77 38.75
C LEU A 127 -12.58 -1.34 37.32
N ASP A 128 -11.41 -1.47 36.68
CA ASP A 128 -11.32 -2.18 35.42
C ASP A 128 -11.36 -3.70 35.66
N MET A 129 -12.48 -4.32 35.30
CA MET A 129 -12.69 -5.77 35.37
C MET A 129 -12.60 -6.43 33.99
N SER A 130 -12.18 -5.69 32.96
CA SER A 130 -12.09 -6.21 31.59
C SER A 130 -10.84 -7.05 31.35
N LYS A 131 -9.81 -6.91 32.19
CA LYS A 131 -8.53 -7.60 32.07
C LYS A 131 -8.08 -8.23 33.40
N PRO A 132 -7.22 -9.25 33.36
CA PRO A 132 -6.61 -9.82 34.57
C PRO A 132 -5.92 -8.75 35.42
N ALA A 133 -6.31 -8.64 36.69
CA ALA A 133 -5.85 -7.61 37.61
C ALA A 133 -6.20 -7.96 39.06
N SER A 134 -5.53 -7.33 40.02
CA SER A 134 -5.91 -7.41 41.44
C SER A 134 -6.26 -6.02 41.96
N HIS A 135 -7.45 -5.89 42.52
CA HIS A 135 -7.97 -4.66 43.11
C HIS A 135 -8.13 -4.81 44.61
N ILE A 136 -7.81 -3.76 45.37
CA ILE A 136 -8.12 -3.67 46.80
C ILE A 136 -9.31 -2.73 46.95
N ILE A 137 -10.34 -3.19 47.63
CA ILE A 137 -11.53 -2.42 47.97
C ILE A 137 -11.63 -2.19 49.48
N GLN A 138 -12.34 -1.14 49.86
CA GLN A 138 -12.61 -0.77 51.23
C GLN A 138 -14.10 -0.96 51.54
N LEU A 139 -14.37 -1.63 52.65
CA LEU A 139 -15.70 -1.87 53.21
C LEU A 139 -15.80 -1.08 54.52
N ASN A 140 -16.92 -0.41 54.74
CA ASN A 140 -17.28 0.11 56.04
C ASN A 140 -18.19 -0.91 56.71
N ILE A 141 -17.77 -1.44 57.85
CA ILE A 141 -18.51 -2.43 58.65
C ILE A 141 -18.71 -1.82 60.03
N ASN A 142 -19.97 -1.48 60.36
CA ASN A 142 -20.37 -0.82 61.61
C ASN A 142 -19.53 0.42 61.97
N GLY A 143 -19.07 1.19 60.98
CA GLY A 143 -18.23 2.38 61.18
C GLY A 143 -16.72 2.14 61.10
N THR A 144 -16.27 0.88 61.01
CA THR A 144 -14.84 0.53 60.85
C THR A 144 -14.50 0.20 59.40
N ILE A 145 -13.42 0.78 58.86
CA ILE A 145 -12.96 0.50 57.49
C ILE A 145 -12.09 -0.75 57.46
N LYS A 146 -12.43 -1.71 56.61
CA LYS A 146 -11.69 -2.95 56.37
C LYS A 146 -11.40 -3.12 54.88
N ASN A 147 -10.27 -3.74 54.55
CA ASN A 147 -9.87 -4.00 53.17
C ASN A 147 -10.29 -5.41 52.73
N ALA A 148 -10.67 -5.56 51.47
CA ALA A 148 -10.86 -6.84 50.81
C ALA A 148 -10.31 -6.79 49.37
N GLY A 149 -10.02 -7.94 48.79
CA GLY A 149 -9.47 -8.08 47.45
C GLY A 149 -10.49 -8.52 46.41
N ILE A 150 -10.31 -8.07 45.17
CA ILE A 150 -10.95 -8.65 43.99
C ILE A 150 -9.84 -9.07 43.03
N GLN A 151 -9.75 -10.37 42.75
CA GLN A 151 -8.84 -10.92 41.76
C GLN A 151 -9.63 -11.16 40.46
N ILE A 152 -9.25 -10.49 39.39
CA ILE A 152 -9.75 -10.73 38.04
C ILE A 152 -8.76 -11.66 37.36
N LEU A 153 -9.22 -12.85 36.97
CA LEU A 153 -8.46 -13.83 36.20
C LEU A 153 -9.17 -14.08 34.88
N ASP A 154 -8.41 -14.39 33.85
CA ASP A 154 -8.95 -15.01 32.64
C ASP A 154 -8.74 -16.52 32.77
N THR A 155 -9.82 -17.29 32.79
CA THR A 155 -9.77 -18.76 32.96
C THR A 155 -10.38 -19.50 31.78
N ILE A 156 -10.78 -18.78 30.74
CA ILE A 156 -11.50 -19.34 29.60
C ILE A 156 -10.55 -19.40 28.42
N ALA A 157 -10.26 -20.62 27.97
CA ALA A 157 -9.42 -20.80 26.78
C ALA A 157 -10.07 -20.21 25.51
N PRO A 158 -9.25 -19.64 24.61
CA PRO A 158 -9.71 -19.03 23.37
C PRO A 158 -10.33 -20.05 22.42
N LYS A 159 -11.24 -19.60 21.57
CA LYS A 159 -11.89 -20.44 20.54
C LYS A 159 -11.70 -19.84 19.16
N ALA A 160 -11.58 -20.66 18.14
CA ALA A 160 -11.50 -20.22 16.75
C ALA A 160 -12.09 -21.25 15.78
N THR A 161 -12.30 -20.84 14.54
CA THR A 161 -12.64 -21.70 13.41
C THR A 161 -11.37 -22.07 12.65
N VAL A 162 -11.19 -23.35 12.32
CA VAL A 162 -10.03 -23.81 11.55
C VAL A 162 -10.19 -23.52 10.06
N VAL A 163 -9.10 -23.09 9.43
CA VAL A 163 -8.97 -22.91 7.98
C VAL A 163 -7.76 -23.71 7.49
N ASN A 164 -8.01 -24.71 6.65
CA ASN A 164 -6.93 -25.45 5.99
C ASN A 164 -6.26 -24.57 4.93
N GLN A 165 -4.96 -24.76 4.73
CA GLN A 165 -4.16 -23.93 3.82
C GLN A 165 -3.51 -24.76 2.72
N GLU A 166 -3.32 -24.13 1.58
CA GLU A 166 -2.59 -24.69 0.44
C GLU A 166 -1.47 -23.72 0.04
N LEU A 167 -0.25 -24.25 -0.09
CA LEU A 167 0.95 -23.48 -0.43
C LEU A 167 1.67 -24.12 -1.61
N TRP A 168 2.41 -23.29 -2.33
CA TRP A 168 3.40 -23.79 -3.28
C TRP A 168 4.69 -24.19 -2.54
N ILE A 169 5.40 -25.18 -3.07
CA ILE A 169 6.67 -25.62 -2.52
C ILE A 169 7.67 -24.45 -2.39
N GLY A 170 8.28 -24.34 -1.21
CA GLY A 170 9.22 -23.27 -0.86
C GLY A 170 8.58 -22.02 -0.26
N ASP A 171 7.25 -21.90 -0.27
CA ASP A 171 6.55 -20.83 0.44
C ASP A 171 6.41 -21.18 1.93
N THR A 172 6.27 -20.15 2.77
CA THR A 172 6.08 -20.28 4.21
C THR A 172 4.80 -19.57 4.63
N ILE A 173 4.20 -20.02 5.73
CA ILE A 173 3.00 -19.39 6.30
C ILE A 173 3.06 -19.43 7.83
N GLU A 174 2.45 -18.45 8.46
CA GLU A 174 2.32 -18.36 9.92
C GLU A 174 1.06 -19.07 10.42
N ALA A 175 1.04 -19.39 11.71
CA ALA A 175 -0.02 -20.16 12.34
C ALA A 175 -1.38 -19.45 12.35
N ASP A 176 -1.38 -18.11 12.35
CA ASP A 176 -2.59 -17.28 12.35
C ASP A 176 -3.45 -17.49 11.09
N ALA A 177 -2.83 -17.84 9.96
CA ALA A 177 -3.56 -18.12 8.72
C ALA A 177 -4.44 -19.37 8.82
N PHE A 178 -4.15 -20.29 9.74
CA PHE A 178 -4.92 -21.53 9.92
C PHE A 178 -6.17 -21.37 10.78
N VAL A 179 -6.43 -20.17 11.29
CA VAL A 179 -7.56 -19.90 12.17
C VAL A 179 -8.27 -18.60 11.80
N THR A 180 -9.58 -18.58 11.96
CA THR A 180 -10.42 -17.38 11.82
C THR A 180 -11.42 -17.31 12.97
N ASP A 181 -12.13 -16.19 13.10
CA ASP A 181 -13.18 -16.01 14.12
C ASP A 181 -12.67 -16.32 15.54
N ILE A 182 -11.46 -15.83 15.87
CA ILE A 182 -10.91 -15.97 17.22
C ILE A 182 -11.82 -15.21 18.19
N VAL A 183 -12.36 -15.91 19.18
CA VAL A 183 -13.21 -15.38 20.23
C VAL A 183 -12.55 -15.64 21.57
N ASP A 184 -12.19 -14.55 22.23
CA ASP A 184 -11.70 -14.56 23.60
C ASP A 184 -11.94 -13.20 24.30
N LYS A 185 -11.72 -13.13 25.62
CA LYS A 185 -11.82 -11.91 26.41
C LYS A 185 -10.51 -11.15 26.48
N THR A 186 -9.39 -11.84 26.40
CA THR A 186 -8.06 -11.24 26.31
C THR A 186 -7.45 -11.44 24.92
N ASP A 187 -6.31 -10.80 24.67
CA ASP A 187 -5.64 -10.87 23.38
C ASP A 187 -5.03 -12.26 23.18
N VAL A 188 -5.18 -12.83 21.98
CA VAL A 188 -4.78 -14.21 21.66
C VAL A 188 -3.60 -14.23 20.68
N GLN A 189 -2.58 -15.01 20.99
CA GLN A 189 -1.48 -15.34 20.09
C GLN A 189 -1.68 -16.74 19.49
N THR A 190 -1.22 -16.91 18.25
CA THR A 190 -1.26 -18.17 17.53
C THR A 190 0.16 -18.68 17.28
N SER A 191 0.35 -19.98 17.38
CA SER A 191 1.63 -20.63 17.06
C SER A 191 1.42 -22.08 16.61
N PHE A 192 2.44 -22.67 16.01
CA PHE A 192 2.44 -24.11 15.72
C PHE A 192 2.98 -24.88 16.93
N VAL A 193 2.39 -26.04 17.25
CA VAL A 193 2.99 -26.98 18.20
C VAL A 193 4.35 -27.45 17.68
N GLU A 194 4.42 -27.76 16.38
CA GLU A 194 5.65 -28.11 15.66
C GLU A 194 5.68 -27.37 14.33
N THR A 195 6.83 -26.78 13.97
CA THR A 195 6.97 -26.07 12.69
C THR A 195 6.73 -27.02 11.51
N PRO A 196 5.83 -26.68 10.56
CA PRO A 196 5.58 -27.51 9.39
C PRO A 196 6.84 -27.70 8.52
N ASP A 197 6.93 -28.85 7.86
CA ASP A 197 7.97 -29.06 6.84
C ASP A 197 7.49 -28.49 5.50
N PHE A 198 7.84 -27.23 5.24
CA PHE A 198 7.48 -26.51 4.01
C PHE A 198 8.09 -27.10 2.72
N THR A 199 8.91 -28.15 2.83
CA THR A 199 9.54 -28.83 1.68
C THR A 199 8.92 -30.20 1.39
N ARG A 200 8.08 -30.72 2.27
CA ARG A 200 7.41 -32.00 2.08
C ARG A 200 6.08 -31.79 1.36
N MET A 201 6.03 -32.26 0.11
CA MET A 201 4.85 -32.29 -0.74
C MET A 201 3.67 -33.06 -0.14
N GLY A 202 2.46 -32.65 -0.52
CA GLY A 202 1.19 -33.25 -0.13
C GLY A 202 0.62 -32.74 1.19
N GLU A 203 -0.34 -33.48 1.74
CA GLU A 203 -1.03 -33.12 2.97
C GLU A 203 -0.17 -33.38 4.22
N GLN A 204 -0.26 -32.46 5.18
CA GLN A 204 0.35 -32.50 6.49
C GLN A 204 -0.69 -32.09 7.54
N GLU A 205 -0.88 -32.94 8.55
CA GLU A 205 -1.67 -32.59 9.73
C GLU A 205 -0.79 -31.75 10.68
N LEU A 206 -1.33 -30.62 11.11
CA LEU A 206 -0.68 -29.64 11.97
C LEU A 206 -1.56 -29.39 13.20
N ARG A 207 -0.93 -28.95 14.29
CA ARG A 207 -1.63 -28.44 15.47
C ARG A 207 -1.31 -26.98 15.71
N ILE A 208 -2.36 -26.16 15.77
CA ILE A 208 -2.30 -24.74 16.05
C ILE A 208 -2.63 -24.51 17.52
N VAL A 209 -1.77 -23.78 18.21
CA VAL A 209 -1.95 -23.34 19.59
C VAL A 209 -2.51 -21.94 19.58
N LEU A 210 -3.61 -21.73 20.30
CA LEU A 210 -4.14 -20.42 20.67
C LEU A 210 -3.82 -20.21 22.15
N GLU A 211 -3.07 -19.17 22.50
CA GLU A 211 -2.75 -18.81 23.88
C GLU A 211 -3.17 -17.37 24.15
N ASP A 212 -3.95 -17.15 25.21
CA ASP A 212 -4.44 -15.82 25.61
C ASP A 212 -3.51 -15.13 26.63
N GLU A 213 -3.84 -13.91 27.07
CA GLU A 213 -3.04 -13.20 28.10
C GLU A 213 -3.15 -13.85 29.50
N GLY A 214 -4.20 -14.65 29.73
CA GLY A 214 -4.41 -15.44 30.95
C GLY A 214 -3.56 -16.71 31.02
N GLY A 215 -2.93 -17.10 29.91
CA GLY A 215 -2.21 -18.36 29.75
C GLY A 215 -3.11 -19.57 29.52
N ASN A 216 -4.38 -19.34 29.14
CA ASN A 216 -5.27 -20.42 28.75
C ASN A 216 -5.00 -20.82 27.30
N ILE A 217 -5.02 -22.13 27.04
CA ILE A 217 -4.58 -22.71 25.77
C ILE A 217 -5.70 -23.54 25.14
N SER A 218 -5.87 -23.36 23.83
CA SER A 218 -6.61 -24.27 22.96
C SER A 218 -5.72 -24.79 21.84
N GLU A 219 -5.79 -26.10 21.57
CA GLU A 219 -5.15 -26.72 20.41
C GLU A 219 -6.19 -27.09 19.35
N LEU A 220 -5.90 -26.78 18.09
CA LEU A 220 -6.76 -27.07 16.94
C LEU A 220 -5.99 -27.83 15.87
N ASP A 221 -6.58 -28.89 15.34
CA ASP A 221 -6.02 -29.65 14.21
C ASP A 221 -6.35 -28.94 12.89
N ALA A 222 -5.34 -28.73 12.04
CA ALA A 222 -5.46 -28.14 10.72
C ALA A 222 -4.67 -28.93 9.67
N VAL A 223 -5.01 -28.75 8.40
CA VAL A 223 -4.29 -29.38 7.28
C VAL A 223 -3.57 -28.34 6.44
N LEU A 224 -2.29 -28.59 6.18
CA LEU A 224 -1.49 -27.88 5.17
C LEU A 224 -1.25 -28.80 3.98
N THR A 225 -1.59 -28.33 2.79
CA THR A 225 -1.27 -29.01 1.52
C THR A 225 -0.17 -28.26 0.81
N ILE A 226 0.93 -28.93 0.49
CA ILE A 226 2.03 -28.35 -0.30
C ILE A 226 1.99 -28.92 -1.71
N ALA A 227 1.83 -28.04 -2.69
CA ALA A 227 1.74 -28.36 -4.11
C ALA A 227 2.95 -27.80 -4.89
N GLU A 228 3.18 -28.36 -6.06
CA GLU A 228 4.21 -27.92 -7.00
C GLU A 228 3.51 -27.34 -8.22
N ASP A 229 4.13 -26.32 -8.77
CA ASP A 229 3.58 -25.58 -9.88
C ASP A 229 4.00 -26.24 -11.19
N GLU A 230 3.05 -26.92 -11.83
CA GLU A 230 3.25 -27.70 -13.06
C GLU A 230 2.65 -27.03 -14.30
N GLU A 231 1.98 -25.88 -14.14
CA GLU A 231 1.30 -25.19 -15.23
C GLU A 231 2.23 -24.20 -15.92
N ALA A 232 2.28 -24.24 -17.26
CA ALA A 232 3.10 -23.31 -18.02
C ALA A 232 2.41 -21.95 -18.24
N PRO A 233 3.20 -20.85 -18.38
CA PRO A 233 2.66 -19.54 -18.70
C PRO A 233 1.80 -19.52 -19.98
N THR A 234 0.78 -18.67 -20.02
CA THR A 234 -0.02 -18.47 -21.23
C THR A 234 0.41 -17.22 -21.99
N ILE A 235 0.88 -17.41 -23.23
CA ILE A 235 1.22 -16.31 -24.17
C ILE A 235 0.01 -16.00 -25.07
N ALA A 236 -0.52 -14.78 -24.99
CA ALA A 236 -1.67 -14.31 -25.76
C ALA A 236 -1.32 -13.14 -26.70
N GLY A 237 -2.14 -12.92 -27.74
CA GLY A 237 -1.98 -11.83 -28.71
C GLY A 237 -1.01 -12.09 -29.86
N VAL A 238 -0.36 -13.26 -29.88
CA VAL A 238 0.51 -13.71 -30.98
C VAL A 238 -0.34 -13.95 -32.23
N LYS A 239 0.00 -13.25 -33.32
CA LYS A 239 -0.69 -13.33 -34.60
C LYS A 239 0.26 -13.15 -35.77
N ASP A 240 -0.08 -13.76 -36.88
CA ASP A 240 0.58 -13.51 -38.17
C ASP A 240 0.39 -12.05 -38.61
N ARG A 241 1.41 -11.51 -39.29
CA ARG A 241 1.38 -10.13 -39.79
C ARG A 241 1.99 -10.07 -41.19
N THR A 242 1.44 -9.20 -42.02
CA THR A 242 2.03 -8.80 -43.30
C THR A 242 2.54 -7.37 -43.16
N ILE A 243 3.76 -7.13 -43.60
CA ILE A 243 4.35 -5.79 -43.69
C ILE A 243 4.94 -5.57 -45.08
N TYR A 244 5.10 -4.31 -45.46
CA TYR A 244 5.77 -3.95 -46.71
C TYR A 244 7.24 -3.59 -46.49
N ILE A 245 8.07 -3.82 -47.51
CA ILE A 245 9.49 -3.44 -47.47
C ILE A 245 9.61 -1.94 -47.14
N GLY A 246 10.41 -1.64 -46.11
CA GLY A 246 10.62 -0.28 -45.60
C GLY A 246 9.75 0.08 -44.40
N GLU A 247 8.75 -0.73 -44.03
CA GLU A 247 8.01 -0.58 -42.78
C GLU A 247 8.80 -1.11 -41.58
N THR A 248 8.47 -0.58 -40.39
CA THR A 248 9.00 -1.06 -39.11
C THR A 248 7.96 -1.96 -38.42
N LEU A 249 8.43 -2.95 -37.67
CA LEU A 249 7.57 -3.90 -36.97
C LEU A 249 7.96 -4.00 -35.49
N SER A 250 6.97 -3.83 -34.60
CA SER A 250 7.12 -4.12 -33.16
C SER A 250 6.61 -5.52 -32.85
N TYR A 251 7.53 -6.42 -32.47
CA TYR A 251 7.21 -7.82 -32.14
C TYR A 251 6.49 -7.97 -30.80
N ARG A 252 6.69 -7.04 -29.85
CA ARG A 252 6.04 -7.10 -28.52
C ARG A 252 4.64 -6.49 -28.49
N GLN A 253 4.28 -5.69 -29.49
CA GLN A 253 3.04 -4.92 -29.46
C GLN A 253 1.81 -5.84 -29.40
N GLY A 254 1.02 -5.71 -28.31
CA GLY A 254 -0.23 -6.45 -28.10
C GLY A 254 -0.05 -7.87 -27.59
N ILE A 255 1.14 -8.25 -27.14
CA ILE A 255 1.40 -9.56 -26.53
C ILE A 255 1.36 -9.43 -25.01
N SER A 256 0.69 -10.39 -24.36
CA SER A 256 0.65 -10.53 -22.90
C SER A 256 1.05 -11.96 -22.50
N VAL A 257 1.67 -12.08 -21.33
CA VAL A 257 1.97 -13.36 -20.69
C VAL A 257 1.31 -13.35 -19.32
N ILE A 258 0.59 -14.41 -18.99
CA ILE A 258 -0.06 -14.61 -17.69
C ILE A 258 0.30 -15.99 -17.17
N ASP A 259 0.29 -16.17 -15.86
CA ASP A 259 0.64 -17.41 -15.19
C ASP A 259 -0.24 -17.60 -13.93
N ASN A 260 -0.40 -18.83 -13.47
CA ASN A 260 -1.18 -19.17 -12.28
C ASN A 260 -0.47 -18.78 -10.98
N ARG A 261 0.88 -18.84 -10.94
CA ARG A 261 1.68 -18.55 -9.75
C ARG A 261 2.50 -17.26 -9.89
N ASP A 262 3.17 -17.09 -11.02
CA ASP A 262 4.12 -16.00 -11.22
C ASP A 262 3.45 -14.73 -11.77
N LYS A 263 3.39 -13.68 -10.94
CA LYS A 263 2.81 -12.38 -11.34
C LYS A 263 3.50 -11.73 -12.54
N GLU A 264 4.80 -11.95 -12.69
CA GLU A 264 5.61 -11.40 -13.78
C GLU A 264 6.46 -12.51 -14.40
N VAL A 265 6.16 -12.83 -15.66
CA VAL A 265 6.91 -13.80 -16.46
C VAL A 265 7.55 -13.08 -17.64
N GLU A 266 8.85 -13.28 -17.84
CA GLU A 266 9.60 -12.66 -18.93
C GLU A 266 9.22 -13.29 -20.28
N LEU A 267 8.86 -12.44 -21.25
CA LEU A 267 8.66 -12.85 -22.64
C LEU A 267 9.95 -12.68 -23.43
N GLN A 268 10.50 -13.80 -23.92
CA GLN A 268 11.60 -13.85 -24.87
C GLN A 268 11.06 -13.90 -26.31
N ILE A 269 11.69 -13.16 -27.22
CA ILE A 269 11.27 -13.04 -28.62
C ILE A 269 12.47 -13.29 -29.53
N ASP A 270 12.47 -14.41 -30.25
CA ASP A 270 13.45 -14.69 -31.31
C ASP A 270 12.88 -14.27 -32.67
N SER A 271 13.42 -13.18 -33.20
CA SER A 271 13.14 -12.66 -34.55
C SER A 271 14.38 -12.67 -35.44
N SER A 272 15.43 -13.39 -35.05
CA SER A 272 16.73 -13.41 -35.74
C SER A 272 16.65 -13.84 -37.21
N SER A 273 15.64 -14.66 -37.55
CA SER A 273 15.41 -15.12 -38.92
C SER A 273 14.72 -14.09 -39.82
N VAL A 274 14.15 -13.02 -39.26
CA VAL A 274 13.29 -12.08 -39.99
C VAL A 274 14.12 -11.06 -40.77
N ASN A 275 13.86 -10.96 -42.08
CA ASN A 275 14.48 -9.95 -42.95
C ASN A 275 13.43 -9.02 -43.58
N LEU A 276 13.27 -7.81 -43.01
CA LEU A 276 12.28 -6.82 -43.46
C LEU A 276 12.66 -6.12 -44.78
N LYS A 277 13.84 -6.42 -45.34
CA LYS A 277 14.32 -5.82 -46.60
C LYS A 277 14.17 -6.76 -47.78
N LYS A 278 13.67 -7.98 -47.55
CA LYS A 278 13.54 -9.00 -48.59
C LYS A 278 12.20 -9.69 -48.47
N GLU A 279 11.50 -9.79 -49.60
CA GLU A 279 10.24 -10.52 -49.66
C GLU A 279 10.40 -11.96 -49.17
N GLY A 280 9.41 -12.40 -48.40
CA GLY A 280 9.43 -13.72 -47.81
C GLY A 280 8.53 -13.87 -46.60
N LYS A 281 8.39 -15.11 -46.14
CA LYS A 281 7.63 -15.47 -44.95
C LYS A 281 8.61 -15.95 -43.88
N TYR A 282 8.74 -15.20 -42.80
CA TYR A 282 9.70 -15.42 -41.72
C TYR A 282 8.99 -15.82 -40.43
N LYS A 283 9.66 -16.61 -39.58
CA LYS A 283 9.09 -17.04 -38.29
C LYS A 283 9.64 -16.18 -37.15
N VAL A 284 8.76 -15.86 -36.21
CA VAL A 284 9.12 -15.27 -34.92
C VAL A 284 8.65 -16.23 -33.84
N ILE A 285 9.54 -16.58 -32.92
CA ILE A 285 9.26 -17.50 -31.82
C ILE A 285 9.15 -16.67 -30.54
N TYR A 286 8.08 -16.92 -29.79
CA TYR A 286 7.77 -16.30 -28.51
C TYR A 286 7.83 -17.37 -27.45
N THR A 287 8.66 -17.15 -26.43
CA THR A 287 8.88 -18.13 -25.36
C THR A 287 8.72 -17.43 -24.01
N ALA A 288 8.08 -18.12 -23.07
CA ALA A 288 7.96 -17.70 -21.68
C ALA A 288 8.27 -18.90 -20.78
N GLU A 289 8.98 -18.66 -19.68
CA GLU A 289 9.39 -19.65 -18.69
C GLU A 289 9.16 -19.05 -17.31
N ASP A 290 8.40 -19.76 -16.46
CA ASP A 290 8.14 -19.36 -15.08
C ASP A 290 9.34 -19.71 -14.16
N LYS A 291 9.22 -19.43 -12.87
CA LYS A 291 10.29 -19.77 -11.90
C LYS A 291 10.35 -21.26 -11.58
N SER A 292 9.26 -21.99 -11.79
CA SER A 292 9.13 -23.43 -11.58
C SER A 292 9.77 -24.23 -12.74
N GLY A 293 10.09 -23.57 -13.85
CA GLY A 293 10.71 -24.13 -15.04
C GLY A 293 9.72 -24.57 -16.13
N ASN A 294 8.42 -24.30 -15.98
CA ASN A 294 7.43 -24.64 -17.00
C ASN A 294 7.51 -23.64 -18.15
N LYS A 295 7.37 -24.15 -19.39
CA LYS A 295 7.65 -23.38 -20.60
C LYS A 295 6.47 -23.35 -21.56
N ALA A 296 6.27 -22.18 -22.15
CA ALA A 296 5.30 -21.97 -23.21
C ALA A 296 5.96 -21.40 -24.46
N GLU A 297 5.52 -21.89 -25.62
CA GLU A 297 6.01 -21.44 -26.92
C GLU A 297 4.84 -21.10 -27.86
N LYS A 298 4.96 -19.97 -28.56
CA LYS A 298 4.08 -19.60 -29.68
C LYS A 298 4.91 -19.13 -30.86
N VAL A 299 4.44 -19.40 -32.06
CA VAL A 299 5.09 -19.00 -33.32
C VAL A 299 4.16 -18.11 -34.10
N ALA A 300 4.66 -16.96 -34.57
CA ALA A 300 3.99 -16.12 -35.56
C ALA A 300 4.75 -16.12 -36.88
N SER A 301 4.01 -15.91 -37.96
CA SER A 301 4.58 -15.67 -39.27
C SER A 301 4.54 -14.20 -39.66
N ILE A 302 5.68 -13.68 -40.10
CA ILE A 302 5.83 -12.34 -40.67
C ILE A 302 6.03 -12.45 -42.18
N THR A 303 5.05 -11.99 -42.95
CA THR A 303 5.13 -11.91 -44.41
C THR A 303 5.62 -10.52 -44.80
N VAL A 304 6.70 -10.47 -45.58
CA VAL A 304 7.27 -9.23 -46.12
C VAL A 304 6.98 -9.20 -47.62
N GLU A 305 6.35 -8.12 -48.09
CA GLU A 305 5.95 -7.94 -49.49
C GLU A 305 6.47 -6.60 -50.05
N THR A 306 6.67 -6.51 -51.36
CA THR A 306 6.89 -5.21 -52.01
C THR A 306 5.58 -4.43 -52.11
N LEU A 307 5.64 -3.13 -51.80
CA LEU A 307 4.51 -2.25 -51.99
C LEU A 307 4.33 -1.98 -53.49
N SER A 308 3.45 -2.73 -54.15
CA SER A 308 3.01 -2.41 -55.51
C SER A 308 1.81 -1.46 -55.46
N VAL A 309 2.04 -0.18 -55.74
CA VAL A 309 0.98 0.83 -55.75
C VAL A 309 0.34 0.89 -57.14
N SER A 310 -0.93 0.48 -57.23
CA SER A 310 -1.70 0.68 -58.46
C SER A 310 -1.96 2.17 -58.72
N ARG A 311 -2.02 2.57 -60.00
CA ARG A 311 -2.38 3.94 -60.42
C ARG A 311 -3.73 4.37 -59.85
N GLU A 312 -4.70 3.45 -59.76
CA GLU A 312 -6.03 3.74 -59.19
C GLU A 312 -5.94 4.09 -57.70
N THR A 313 -5.19 3.31 -56.93
CA THR A 313 -5.00 3.54 -55.49
C THR A 313 -4.31 4.88 -55.23
N LEU A 314 -3.29 5.22 -56.02
CA LEU A 314 -2.61 6.50 -55.93
C LEU A 314 -3.54 7.66 -56.29
N ASN A 315 -4.30 7.54 -57.39
CA ASN A 315 -5.27 8.57 -57.81
C ASN A 315 -6.31 8.88 -56.73
N LYS A 316 -6.84 7.88 -56.02
CA LYS A 316 -7.78 8.12 -54.91
C LYS A 316 -7.19 8.99 -53.80
N LEU A 317 -5.90 8.82 -53.47
CA LEU A 317 -5.23 9.68 -52.49
C LEU A 317 -5.00 11.09 -53.03
N ILE A 318 -4.57 11.18 -54.29
CA ILE A 318 -4.34 12.47 -54.96
C ILE A 318 -5.65 13.28 -55.00
N ASP A 319 -6.75 12.67 -55.44
CA ASP A 319 -8.07 13.32 -55.54
C ASP A 319 -8.53 13.86 -54.18
N GLY A 320 -8.40 13.06 -53.12
CA GLY A 320 -8.77 13.49 -51.76
C GLY A 320 -7.94 14.66 -51.19
N VAL A 321 -6.79 14.96 -51.79
CA VAL A 321 -6.00 16.18 -51.50
C VAL A 321 -6.41 17.31 -52.43
N LEU A 322 -6.43 17.07 -53.75
CA LEU A 322 -6.72 18.07 -54.77
C LEU A 322 -8.11 18.70 -54.59
N ASP A 323 -9.14 17.90 -54.28
CA ASP A 323 -10.51 18.37 -54.00
C ASP A 323 -10.57 19.46 -52.92
N LYS A 324 -9.56 19.55 -52.05
CA LYS A 324 -9.49 20.52 -50.95
C LYS A 324 -8.66 21.75 -51.28
N ILE A 325 -7.77 21.67 -52.26
CA ILE A 325 -6.75 22.71 -52.50
C ILE A 325 -6.87 23.39 -53.86
N VAL A 326 -7.54 22.76 -54.84
CA VAL A 326 -7.79 23.30 -56.18
C VAL A 326 -9.29 23.32 -56.51
N ASN A 327 -9.67 24.10 -57.52
CA ASN A 327 -10.99 24.06 -58.15
C ASN A 327 -10.90 24.48 -59.62
N ASP A 328 -11.99 24.28 -60.36
CA ASP A 328 -12.04 24.50 -61.82
C ASP A 328 -11.87 25.96 -62.26
N ASN A 329 -12.09 26.93 -61.37
CA ASN A 329 -11.93 28.35 -61.70
C ASN A 329 -10.48 28.84 -61.57
N MET A 330 -9.56 27.99 -61.06
CA MET A 330 -8.15 28.34 -60.92
C MET A 330 -7.39 28.17 -62.23
N THR A 331 -6.50 29.12 -62.52
CA THR A 331 -5.48 28.98 -63.57
C THR A 331 -4.52 27.83 -63.26
N LEU A 332 -3.85 27.29 -64.29
CA LEU A 332 -2.82 26.24 -64.10
C LEU A 332 -1.71 26.68 -63.14
N LYS A 333 -1.33 27.97 -63.17
CA LYS A 333 -0.35 28.56 -62.25
C LYS A 333 -0.83 28.60 -60.81
N GLU A 334 -2.09 28.96 -60.57
CA GLU A 334 -2.70 28.94 -59.23
C GLU A 334 -2.80 27.51 -58.69
N LYS A 335 -3.22 26.55 -59.53
CA LYS A 335 -3.25 25.12 -59.18
C LYS A 335 -1.85 24.62 -58.81
N ALA A 336 -0.85 24.88 -59.65
CA ALA A 336 0.55 24.54 -59.38
C ALA A 336 1.05 25.16 -58.06
N LYS A 337 0.69 26.42 -57.77
CA LYS A 337 1.06 27.10 -56.53
C LYS A 337 0.41 26.45 -55.30
N LYS A 338 -0.85 26.04 -55.40
CA LYS A 338 -1.55 25.32 -54.33
C LYS A 338 -0.91 23.97 -54.05
N ILE A 339 -0.60 23.20 -55.09
CA ILE A 339 0.14 21.93 -54.99
C ILE A 339 1.51 22.12 -54.33
N TYR A 340 2.27 23.14 -54.77
CA TYR A 340 3.57 23.49 -54.19
C TYR A 340 3.47 23.77 -52.69
N THR A 341 2.51 24.62 -52.32
CA THR A 341 2.30 25.05 -50.94
C THR A 341 1.87 23.87 -50.07
N TRP A 342 0.97 23.03 -50.58
CA TRP A 342 0.51 21.84 -49.86
C TRP A 342 1.65 20.85 -49.65
N THR A 343 2.40 20.51 -50.70
CA THR A 343 3.52 19.54 -50.61
C THR A 343 4.55 20.00 -49.58
N LYS A 344 4.94 21.28 -49.63
CA LYS A 344 5.93 21.87 -48.73
C LYS A 344 5.48 21.91 -47.26
N GLY A 345 4.17 22.07 -47.03
CA GLY A 345 3.59 22.16 -45.69
C GLY A 345 3.18 20.82 -45.07
N ASN A 346 2.94 19.79 -45.88
CA ASN A 346 2.37 18.50 -45.43
C ASN A 346 3.37 17.35 -45.49
N ILE A 347 4.57 17.58 -46.02
CA ILE A 347 5.67 16.61 -45.98
C ILE A 347 6.77 17.18 -45.09
N GLY A 348 7.22 16.39 -44.11
CA GLY A 348 8.39 16.67 -43.27
C GLY A 348 9.67 16.03 -43.82
N TYR A 349 10.78 16.77 -43.82
CA TYR A 349 12.04 16.28 -44.37
C TYR A 349 12.78 15.35 -43.40
N THR A 350 13.04 14.10 -43.79
CA THR A 350 13.72 13.05 -43.00
C THR A 350 15.01 12.53 -43.63
N GLY A 351 15.33 12.93 -44.87
CA GLY A 351 16.61 12.65 -45.52
C GLY A 351 16.79 11.23 -46.08
N SER A 352 15.73 10.42 -46.11
CA SER A 352 15.74 9.10 -46.75
C SER A 352 14.42 8.81 -47.46
N SER A 353 14.52 8.19 -48.64
CA SER A 353 13.39 7.67 -49.41
C SER A 353 13.80 6.51 -50.29
N ASP A 354 12.81 5.70 -50.67
CA ASP A 354 13.02 4.69 -51.71
C ASP A 354 12.89 5.37 -53.07
N LYS A 355 13.90 5.18 -53.92
CA LYS A 355 14.02 5.86 -55.22
C LYS A 355 13.81 4.91 -56.38
N SER A 356 13.39 3.66 -56.13
CA SER A 356 13.16 2.67 -57.18
C SER A 356 11.85 2.87 -57.94
N ASP A 357 10.83 3.45 -57.29
CA ASP A 357 9.51 3.68 -57.88
C ASP A 357 8.90 4.98 -57.32
N TRP A 358 8.70 5.97 -58.20
CA TRP A 358 8.14 7.26 -57.81
C TRP A 358 6.66 7.19 -57.41
N MET A 359 5.88 6.23 -57.93
CA MET A 359 4.46 6.08 -57.57
C MET A 359 4.32 5.49 -56.16
N ALA A 360 5.16 4.49 -55.84
CA ALA A 360 5.23 3.95 -54.50
C ALA A 360 5.70 5.00 -53.49
N GLU A 361 6.69 5.81 -53.86
CA GLU A 361 7.16 6.91 -53.02
C GLU A 361 6.11 8.01 -52.84
N ALA A 362 5.38 8.38 -53.91
CA ALA A 362 4.29 9.36 -53.82
C ALA A 362 3.20 8.87 -52.85
N TYR A 363 2.78 7.61 -52.97
CA TYR A 363 1.82 6.99 -52.05
C TYR A 363 2.29 7.06 -50.60
N ARG A 364 3.56 6.71 -50.35
CA ARG A 364 4.18 6.79 -49.03
C ARG A 364 4.20 8.23 -48.51
N GLY A 365 4.53 9.19 -49.37
CA GLY A 365 4.50 10.62 -49.06
C GLY A 365 3.12 11.10 -48.64
N PHE A 366 2.06 10.71 -49.35
CA PHE A 366 0.67 11.02 -48.98
C PHE A 366 0.22 10.37 -47.67
N LYS A 367 0.67 9.14 -47.37
CA LYS A 367 0.26 8.40 -46.17
C LYS A 367 1.02 8.82 -44.91
N ASN A 368 2.33 8.96 -45.03
CA ASN A 368 3.21 9.12 -43.88
C ASN A 368 3.58 10.59 -43.64
N GLY A 369 3.41 11.46 -44.64
CA GLY A 369 3.69 12.90 -44.52
C GLY A 369 5.17 13.20 -44.25
N VAL A 370 6.10 12.30 -44.61
CA VAL A 370 7.53 12.45 -44.38
C VAL A 370 8.37 11.84 -45.50
N GLY A 371 9.55 12.41 -45.78
CA GLY A 371 10.46 11.89 -46.80
C GLY A 371 11.64 12.80 -47.12
N ASP A 372 12.28 12.62 -48.28
CA ASP A 372 13.37 13.49 -48.76
C ASP A 372 13.02 14.17 -50.09
N CYS A 373 13.98 14.83 -50.73
CA CYS A 373 13.76 15.54 -51.99
C CYS A 373 13.02 14.72 -53.06
N PHE A 374 13.26 13.40 -53.13
CA PHE A 374 12.56 12.53 -54.07
C PHE A 374 11.08 12.34 -53.68
N THR A 375 10.76 12.30 -52.39
CA THR A 375 9.38 12.27 -51.89
C THR A 375 8.61 13.55 -52.24
N TYR A 376 9.22 14.72 -52.02
CA TYR A 376 8.60 16.01 -52.38
C TYR A 376 8.33 16.07 -53.89
N TYR A 377 9.33 15.72 -54.70
CA TYR A 377 9.21 15.61 -56.14
C TYR A 377 8.10 14.63 -56.56
N ALA A 378 8.08 13.41 -56.03
CA ALA A 378 7.13 12.37 -56.41
C ALA A 378 5.68 12.74 -56.07
N VAL A 379 5.45 13.33 -54.90
CA VAL A 379 4.12 13.82 -54.48
C VAL A 379 3.67 15.00 -55.33
N SER A 380 4.57 15.95 -55.63
CA SER A 380 4.26 17.06 -56.52
C SER A 380 3.95 16.59 -57.94
N LYS A 381 4.78 15.71 -58.51
CA LYS A 381 4.56 15.09 -59.82
C LYS A 381 3.20 14.41 -59.90
N ALA A 382 2.86 13.61 -58.90
CA ALA A 382 1.58 12.91 -58.82
C ALA A 382 0.36 13.86 -58.92
N MET A 383 0.41 14.98 -58.21
CA MET A 383 -0.65 16.00 -58.26
C MET A 383 -0.65 16.81 -59.56
N LEU A 384 0.53 17.17 -60.08
CA LEU A 384 0.67 17.91 -61.34
C LEU A 384 0.15 17.09 -62.53
N ASP A 385 0.52 15.81 -62.61
CA ASP A 385 0.01 14.85 -63.59
C ASP A 385 -1.52 14.74 -63.53
N ARG A 386 -2.09 14.70 -62.31
CA ARG A 386 -3.53 14.55 -62.10
C ARG A 386 -4.33 15.79 -62.53
N GLU A 387 -3.79 16.99 -62.30
CA GLU A 387 -4.35 18.27 -62.76
C GLU A 387 -4.05 18.59 -64.24
N GLY A 388 -3.33 17.70 -64.94
CA GLY A 388 -2.98 17.89 -66.35
C GLY A 388 -2.00 19.04 -66.57
N ILE A 389 -1.16 19.37 -65.59
CA ILE A 389 -0.09 20.38 -65.72
C ILE A 389 1.15 19.67 -66.29
N PRO A 390 1.59 20.00 -67.53
CA PRO A 390 2.81 19.45 -68.10
C PRO A 390 4.00 19.68 -67.17
N ASN A 391 4.72 18.60 -66.88
CA ASN A 391 5.89 18.64 -66.00
C ASN A 391 7.01 17.73 -66.54
N ILE A 392 8.25 18.15 -66.33
CA ILE A 392 9.45 17.38 -66.70
C ILE A 392 10.27 17.11 -65.45
N ASP A 393 10.73 15.88 -65.34
CA ASP A 393 11.46 15.37 -64.18
C ASP A 393 12.94 15.76 -64.29
N LEU A 394 13.43 16.53 -63.33
CA LEU A 394 14.83 16.96 -63.29
C LEU A 394 15.57 16.29 -62.14
N THR A 395 16.80 15.86 -62.43
CA THR A 395 17.73 15.32 -61.46
C THR A 395 19.05 16.06 -61.54
N ARG A 396 19.62 16.37 -60.38
CA ARG A 396 20.89 17.10 -60.29
C ARG A 396 22.01 16.35 -61.01
N LEU A 397 22.71 17.06 -61.89
CA LEU A 397 23.95 16.67 -62.55
C LEU A 397 25.16 17.29 -61.84
N GLY A 398 26.02 16.44 -61.27
CA GLY A 398 27.15 16.86 -60.44
C GLY A 398 26.74 17.28 -59.02
N GLY A 399 27.72 17.43 -58.11
CA GLY A 399 27.46 17.71 -56.69
C GLY A 399 27.64 16.48 -55.78
N THR A 400 27.28 16.61 -54.50
CA THR A 400 27.61 15.63 -53.43
C THR A 400 26.45 14.74 -53.00
N THR A 401 25.21 15.06 -53.41
CA THR A 401 24.02 14.24 -53.13
C THR A 401 23.18 14.09 -54.42
N ARG A 402 22.07 13.35 -54.38
CA ARG A 402 21.02 13.42 -55.42
C ARG A 402 19.97 14.44 -55.01
N HIS A 403 19.48 15.24 -55.96
CA HIS A 403 18.37 16.19 -55.76
C HIS A 403 17.42 16.05 -56.95
N TYR A 404 16.12 16.11 -56.68
CA TYR A 404 15.06 15.91 -57.66
C TYR A 404 14.08 17.09 -57.56
N TRP A 405 13.68 17.62 -58.71
CA TRP A 405 12.69 18.68 -58.83
C TRP A 405 12.05 18.61 -60.22
N SER A 406 11.22 19.59 -60.59
CA SER A 406 10.51 19.59 -61.88
C SER A 406 10.65 20.91 -62.64
N LEU A 407 10.52 20.86 -63.96
CA LEU A 407 9.99 21.99 -64.73
C LEU A 407 8.48 21.83 -64.86
N ILE A 408 7.75 22.93 -64.92
CA ILE A 408 6.31 22.96 -65.22
C ILE A 408 6.01 23.96 -66.32
N ASP A 409 5.00 23.67 -67.14
CA ASP A 409 4.41 24.64 -68.08
C ASP A 409 2.96 24.90 -67.70
N VAL A 410 2.62 26.18 -67.52
CA VAL A 410 1.28 26.64 -67.14
C VAL A 410 0.62 27.45 -68.26
N GLY A 411 1.15 27.38 -69.49
CA GLY A 411 0.73 28.14 -70.66
C GLY A 411 1.57 29.40 -70.94
N GLU A 412 2.66 29.59 -70.19
CA GLU A 412 3.55 30.76 -70.28
C GLU A 412 5.00 30.34 -70.62
N GLY A 413 5.26 29.03 -70.84
CA GLY A 413 6.60 28.48 -71.01
C GLY A 413 7.03 27.63 -69.81
N TRP A 414 8.27 27.14 -69.84
CA TRP A 414 8.78 26.19 -68.85
C TRP A 414 9.50 26.89 -67.70
N TYR A 415 9.01 26.70 -66.48
CA TYR A 415 9.56 27.30 -65.26
C TYR A 415 9.95 26.24 -64.25
N HIS A 416 10.96 26.54 -63.43
CA HIS A 416 11.41 25.66 -62.35
C HIS A 416 10.42 25.58 -61.19
N TYR A 417 10.23 24.36 -60.71
CA TYR A 417 9.36 23.99 -59.61
C TYR A 417 10.10 23.05 -58.66
N ASP A 418 10.34 23.48 -57.42
CA ASP A 418 10.96 22.66 -56.38
C ASP A 418 10.28 22.87 -55.02
N SER A 419 9.36 21.97 -54.67
CA SER A 419 8.63 22.02 -53.40
C SER A 419 9.48 21.58 -52.19
N CYS A 420 10.68 21.05 -52.40
CA CYS A 420 11.56 20.60 -51.33
C CYS A 420 12.07 21.79 -50.49
N PRO A 421 11.95 21.73 -49.15
CA PRO A 421 12.45 22.80 -48.30
C PRO A 421 13.98 22.90 -48.39
N ASN A 422 14.45 24.14 -48.36
CA ASN A 422 15.86 24.50 -48.40
C ASN A 422 16.23 25.31 -47.15
N LYS A 423 17.51 25.23 -46.73
CA LYS A 423 17.99 25.93 -45.51
C LYS A 423 17.83 27.45 -45.58
N ASP A 424 17.95 28.01 -46.79
CA ASP A 424 17.81 29.45 -47.04
C ASP A 424 16.37 29.94 -47.05
N LYS A 425 15.38 29.02 -47.00
CA LYS A 425 13.95 29.28 -47.05
C LYS A 425 13.49 30.10 -48.27
N LYS A 426 14.33 30.23 -49.31
CA LYS A 426 13.95 30.92 -50.53
C LYS A 426 12.85 30.15 -51.25
N GLU A 427 11.92 30.89 -51.83
CA GLU A 427 10.89 30.32 -52.67
C GLU A 427 11.52 29.77 -53.95
N SER A 428 11.07 28.59 -54.37
CA SER A 428 11.58 27.90 -55.56
C SER A 428 10.43 27.41 -56.45
N PHE A 429 9.41 28.25 -56.55
CA PHE A 429 8.24 28.03 -57.37
C PHE A 429 8.23 29.03 -58.52
N TYR A 430 8.01 28.54 -59.74
CA TYR A 430 7.81 29.38 -60.92
C TYR A 430 9.02 30.27 -61.24
N MET A 431 10.22 29.71 -61.15
CA MET A 431 11.45 30.46 -61.39
C MET A 431 11.91 30.35 -62.84
N THR A 432 12.50 31.41 -63.37
CA THR A 432 13.21 31.37 -64.65
C THR A 432 14.55 30.64 -64.52
N GLU A 433 15.15 30.27 -65.64
CA GLU A 433 16.49 29.70 -65.70
C GLU A 433 17.51 30.66 -65.07
N SER A 434 17.46 31.96 -65.37
CA SER A 434 18.36 32.95 -64.77
C SER A 434 18.24 33.01 -63.24
N GLU A 435 17.02 32.92 -62.71
CA GLU A 435 16.77 32.90 -61.27
C GLU A 435 17.33 31.63 -60.61
N VAL A 436 17.19 30.49 -61.29
CA VAL A 436 17.70 29.18 -60.83
C VAL A 436 19.23 29.11 -60.91
N GLU A 437 19.84 29.70 -61.92
CA GLU A 437 21.29 29.83 -62.05
C GLU A 437 21.84 30.69 -60.90
N ALA A 438 21.24 31.85 -60.63
CA ALA A 438 21.62 32.69 -59.50
C ALA A 438 21.45 31.98 -58.14
N LEU A 439 20.38 31.19 -57.97
CA LEU A 439 20.23 30.36 -56.78
C LEU A 439 21.29 29.27 -56.68
N THR A 440 21.65 28.65 -57.81
CA THR A 440 22.68 27.61 -57.88
C THR A 440 24.04 28.15 -57.48
N GLU A 441 24.41 29.34 -57.93
CA GLU A 441 25.63 30.03 -57.48
C GLU A 441 25.61 30.28 -55.97
N SER A 442 24.48 30.77 -55.45
CA SER A 442 24.35 31.09 -54.02
C SER A 442 24.38 29.85 -53.11
N ARG A 443 23.82 28.72 -53.57
CA ARG A 443 23.74 27.45 -52.82
C ARG A 443 24.99 26.58 -53.02
N GLY A 444 25.72 26.79 -54.11
CA GLY A 444 26.87 26.01 -54.51
C GLY A 444 26.52 24.54 -54.81
N LYS A 445 27.55 23.70 -54.94
CA LYS A 445 27.43 22.23 -55.12
C LYS A 445 26.53 21.82 -56.30
N ASN A 446 26.49 22.65 -57.33
CA ASN A 446 25.71 22.42 -58.55
C ASN A 446 24.22 22.18 -58.26
N TYR A 447 23.64 22.90 -57.29
CA TYR A 447 22.33 22.58 -56.70
C TYR A 447 21.20 22.34 -57.73
N TYR A 448 21.03 23.23 -58.71
CA TYR A 448 20.08 23.06 -59.81
C TYR A 448 20.75 22.84 -61.18
N VAL A 449 21.96 22.31 -61.22
CA VAL A 449 22.55 21.89 -62.50
C VAL A 449 21.89 20.59 -62.90
N TYR A 450 21.42 20.47 -64.13
CA TYR A 450 20.83 19.26 -64.70
C TYR A 450 21.33 19.07 -66.14
N ASP A 451 21.13 17.88 -66.68
CA ASP A 451 21.52 17.60 -68.06
C ASP A 451 20.49 18.19 -69.03
N LYS A 452 20.82 19.35 -69.62
CA LYS A 452 19.96 20.04 -70.59
C LYS A 452 19.74 19.21 -71.87
N THR A 453 20.55 18.19 -72.14
CA THR A 453 20.36 17.29 -73.30
C THR A 453 19.27 16.25 -73.09
N LEU A 454 18.79 16.07 -71.85
CA LEU A 454 17.73 15.12 -71.51
C LEU A 454 16.33 15.76 -71.53
N ILE A 455 16.22 17.03 -71.90
CA ILE A 455 14.95 17.74 -72.03
C ILE A 455 14.82 18.36 -73.42
N ASP A 456 13.64 18.29 -74.03
CA ASP A 456 13.36 18.82 -75.37
C ASP A 456 12.67 20.19 -75.33
N VAL A 457 12.86 20.94 -74.24
CA VAL A 457 12.20 22.22 -74.00
C VAL A 457 13.21 23.27 -73.56
N THR A 458 12.91 24.53 -73.85
CA THR A 458 13.69 25.67 -73.39
C THR A 458 12.99 26.32 -72.19
N PRO A 459 13.60 26.31 -71.00
CA PRO A 459 13.11 27.08 -69.86
C PRO A 459 13.01 28.57 -70.15
N ALA A 460 12.10 29.26 -69.48
CA ALA A 460 11.99 30.71 -69.54
C ALA A 460 13.26 31.35 -68.95
N GLU A 461 13.75 32.41 -69.58
CA GLU A 461 14.97 33.15 -69.17
C GLU A 461 14.73 34.15 -68.05
#